data_AF-A0AA36DL32-F1
#
_entry.id   AF-A0AA36DL32-F1
#
_cell.length_a   1.000
_cell.length_b   1.000
_cell.length_c   1.000
_cell.angle_alpha   90.00
_cell.angle_beta   90.00
_cell.angle_gamma   90.00
#
_symmetry.space_group_name_H-M   'P 1'
#
loop_
_entity.id
_entity.type
_entity.pdbx_description
1 polymer ?
#
loop_
_entity_poly.entity_id
_entity_poly.type
_entity_poly.pdbx_seq_one_letter_code
_entity_poly.pdbx_strand_id
1 'polypeptide(L)'
;MHHLIIALNVITTVWAALPCDDGPVYIRELEALVKPKSEKLKLKKLAEEKHMIRNEQMQQLKKILRTLPKDIEKKYQKIVEDKKAAKRRWYAKATNDATKNGYIAQLSILAKKQAIDTDMSISDAEARKREDQYKKTLTKQQRKDFDNTGPKKCARKDSRQRFNAIALLIFVGIALII
;
A
#
# COMPACT_ATOMS: atom_id res chain seq x y z
N MET A 1 -31.33 21.40 24.42
CA MET A 1 -30.25 21.40 23.40
C MET A 1 -29.28 20.24 23.66
N HIS A 2 -29.70 18.99 23.46
CA HIS A 2 -28.89 17.79 23.73
C HIS A 2 -29.03 16.74 22.61
N HIS A 3 -28.92 17.18 21.35
CA HIS A 3 -28.88 16.27 20.20
C HIS A 3 -27.82 16.74 19.22
N LEU A 4 -26.53 16.57 19.55
CA LEU A 4 -25.44 16.72 18.58
C LEU A 4 -24.10 16.16 19.09
N ILE A 5 -24.12 15.00 19.77
CA ILE A 5 -22.89 14.25 20.10
C ILE A 5 -23.14 12.74 19.92
N ILE A 6 -23.69 12.33 18.78
CA ILE A 6 -23.76 10.91 18.40
C ILE A 6 -23.50 10.80 16.90
N ALA A 7 -22.28 11.10 16.46
CA ALA A 7 -21.87 10.83 15.07
C ALA A 7 -20.35 10.66 14.86
N LEU A 8 -19.58 10.31 15.89
CA LEU A 8 -18.13 10.09 15.74
C LEU A 8 -17.61 8.71 16.14
N ASN A 9 -18.46 7.79 16.62
CA ASN A 9 -18.00 6.54 17.23
C ASN A 9 -18.27 5.25 16.41
N VAL A 10 -18.71 5.34 15.15
CA VAL A 10 -19.07 4.13 14.37
C VAL A 10 -17.94 3.62 13.45
N ILE A 11 -16.78 4.29 13.34
CA ILE A 11 -15.69 3.89 12.41
C ILE A 11 -14.37 3.53 13.13
N THR A 12 -14.40 3.10 14.39
CA THR A 12 -13.15 2.81 15.15
C THR A 12 -12.82 1.34 15.32
N THR A 13 -13.71 0.39 15.01
CA THR A 13 -13.52 -1.03 15.42
C THR A 13 -13.37 -2.06 14.30
N VAL A 14 -13.02 -1.67 13.08
CA VAL A 14 -12.50 -2.61 12.05
C VAL A 14 -11.15 -2.12 11.50
N TRP A 15 -10.22 -1.84 12.41
CA TRP A 15 -8.85 -1.41 12.10
C TRP A 15 -7.80 -2.48 12.44
N ALA A 16 -8.23 -3.69 12.77
CA ALA A 16 -7.32 -4.80 13.05
C ALA A 16 -6.83 -5.44 11.74
N ALA A 17 -5.57 -5.11 11.41
CA ALA A 17 -4.67 -5.91 10.59
C ALA A 17 -5.03 -6.10 9.10
N LEU A 18 -5.23 -5.02 8.35
CA LEU A 18 -4.87 -5.07 6.93
C LEU A 18 -3.34 -4.92 6.84
N PRO A 19 -2.59 -5.98 6.47
CA PRO A 19 -1.17 -5.83 6.17
C PRO A 19 -1.04 -4.83 5.02
N CYS A 20 -0.47 -3.67 5.33
CA CYS A 20 0.49 -2.97 4.49
C CYS A 20 0.28 -3.17 2.98
N ASP A 21 -0.54 -2.32 2.35
CA ASP A 21 -0.91 -2.45 0.94
C ASP A 21 0.07 -1.66 0.07
N ASP A 22 0.97 -2.39 -0.61
CA ASP A 22 1.94 -1.82 -1.54
C ASP A 22 1.41 -1.73 -2.98
N GLY A 23 0.15 -2.10 -3.23
CA GLY A 23 -0.44 -2.09 -4.57
C GLY A 23 -1.04 -3.45 -4.97
N PRO A 24 -1.45 -3.60 -6.24
CA PRO A 24 -2.14 -4.81 -6.70
C PRO A 24 -1.20 -6.01 -6.96
N VAL A 25 0.11 -5.82 -6.81
CA VAL A 25 1.16 -6.84 -7.02
C VAL A 25 1.80 -7.22 -5.68
N TYR A 26 1.57 -8.45 -5.25
CA TYR A 26 1.88 -8.94 -3.90
C TYR A 26 3.29 -9.55 -3.79
N ILE A 27 4.33 -8.79 -4.07
CA ILE A 27 5.71 -9.33 -4.15
C ILE A 27 6.26 -9.73 -2.77
N ARG A 28 5.92 -8.98 -1.72
CA ARG A 28 6.44 -9.20 -0.36
C ARG A 28 5.92 -10.50 0.25
N GLU A 29 4.72 -10.89 -0.13
CA GLU A 29 4.09 -12.14 0.26
C GLU A 29 4.90 -13.32 -0.27
N LEU A 30 5.39 -13.23 -1.51
CA LEU A 30 6.29 -14.25 -2.05
C LEU A 30 7.67 -14.18 -1.40
N GLU A 31 8.22 -12.99 -1.18
CA GLU A 31 9.52 -12.79 -0.52
C GLU A 31 9.56 -13.44 0.87
N ALA A 32 8.44 -13.36 1.61
CA ALA A 32 8.30 -13.98 2.93
C ALA A 32 8.30 -15.52 2.89
N LEU A 33 7.82 -16.13 1.80
CA LEU A 33 7.73 -17.58 1.65
C LEU A 33 9.02 -18.23 1.14
N VAL A 34 9.78 -17.50 0.33
CA VAL A 34 11.03 -17.98 -0.26
C VAL A 34 12.10 -18.07 0.83
N LYS A 35 12.91 -19.14 0.85
CA LYS A 35 14.05 -19.27 1.79
C LYS A 35 15.37 -18.75 1.23
N PRO A 36 15.77 -19.07 -0.03
CA PRO A 36 17.06 -18.66 -0.58
C PRO A 36 17.24 -17.15 -0.62
N LYS A 37 18.39 -16.66 -0.14
CA LYS A 37 18.72 -15.23 -0.08
C LYS A 37 18.81 -14.59 -1.47
N SER A 38 19.29 -15.32 -2.48
CA SER A 38 19.39 -14.85 -3.86
C SER A 38 18.03 -14.53 -4.47
N GLU A 39 17.05 -15.44 -4.31
CA GLU A 39 15.68 -15.25 -4.79
C GLU A 39 14.95 -14.15 -4.02
N LYS A 40 15.13 -14.08 -2.69
CA LYS A 40 14.64 -12.94 -1.88
C LYS A 40 15.18 -11.61 -2.41
N LEU A 41 16.46 -11.53 -2.76
CA LEU A 41 17.06 -10.30 -3.27
C LEU A 41 16.43 -9.88 -4.62
N LYS A 42 16.14 -10.84 -5.51
CA LYS A 42 15.43 -10.56 -6.76
C LYS A 42 14.03 -10.00 -6.50
N LEU A 43 13.28 -10.62 -5.60
CA LEU A 43 11.94 -10.18 -5.22
C LEU A 43 11.96 -8.81 -4.56
N LYS A 44 12.93 -8.55 -3.69
CA LYS A 44 13.12 -7.24 -3.06
C LYS A 44 13.41 -6.15 -4.10
N LYS A 45 14.32 -6.41 -5.05
CA LYS A 45 14.60 -5.46 -6.15
C LYS A 45 13.34 -5.20 -6.99
N LEU A 46 12.57 -6.25 -7.30
CA LEU A 46 11.32 -6.12 -8.03
C LEU A 46 10.27 -5.29 -7.27
N ALA A 47 10.19 -5.44 -5.94
CA ALA A 47 9.29 -4.67 -5.08
C ALA A 47 9.73 -3.22 -4.89
N GLU A 48 11.03 -2.92 -5.02
CA GLU A 48 11.59 -1.58 -4.91
C GLU A 48 11.46 -0.78 -6.22
N GLU A 49 11.24 -1.44 -7.35
CA GLU A 49 11.07 -0.81 -8.66
C GLU A 49 9.69 -0.16 -8.80
N LYS A 50 9.63 1.14 -8.47
CA LYS A 50 8.37 1.91 -8.43
C LYS A 50 7.93 2.44 -9.78
N HIS A 51 8.80 2.45 -10.78
CA HIS A 51 8.51 3.04 -12.09
C HIS A 51 8.06 1.99 -13.12
N MET A 52 8.28 0.70 -12.85
CA MET A 52 7.76 -0.39 -13.67
C MET A 52 6.23 -0.41 -13.63
N ILE A 53 5.61 -0.64 -14.78
CA ILE A 53 4.16 -0.80 -14.88
C ILE A 53 3.75 -2.05 -14.11
N ARG A 54 2.70 -1.98 -13.29
CA ARG A 54 2.26 -3.08 -12.43
C ARG A 54 1.99 -4.38 -13.19
N ASN A 55 1.48 -4.28 -14.42
CA ASN A 55 1.27 -5.46 -15.26
C ASN A 55 2.60 -6.14 -15.64
N GLU A 56 3.62 -5.37 -16.01
CA GLU A 56 4.96 -5.89 -16.28
C GLU A 56 5.58 -6.48 -15.01
N GLN A 57 5.42 -5.80 -13.88
CA GLN A 57 5.87 -6.26 -12.57
C GLN A 57 5.24 -7.61 -12.19
N MET A 58 3.93 -7.77 -12.45
CA MET A 58 3.21 -9.03 -12.29
C MET A 58 3.73 -10.11 -13.23
N GLN A 59 4.08 -9.79 -14.47
CA GLN A 59 4.70 -10.76 -15.39
C GLN A 59 6.06 -11.22 -14.90
N GLN A 60 6.91 -10.32 -14.38
CA GLN A 60 8.19 -10.69 -13.78
C GLN A 60 8.01 -11.57 -12.54
N LEU A 61 7.04 -11.24 -11.68
CA LEU A 61 6.71 -12.05 -10.52
C LEU A 61 6.25 -13.46 -10.92
N LYS A 62 5.40 -13.58 -11.95
CA LYS A 62 4.98 -14.87 -12.51
C LYS A 62 6.15 -15.70 -13.05
N LYS A 63 7.15 -15.06 -13.67
CA LYS A 63 8.37 -15.75 -14.13
C LYS A 63 9.13 -16.36 -12.95
N ILE A 64 9.28 -15.62 -11.84
CA ILE A 64 9.93 -16.12 -10.61
C ILE A 64 9.09 -17.25 -9.98
N LEU A 65 7.77 -17.09 -9.89
CA LEU A 65 6.89 -18.12 -9.33
C LEU A 65 7.03 -19.47 -10.04
N ARG A 66 7.17 -19.48 -11.36
CA ARG A 66 7.34 -20.71 -12.15
C ARG A 66 8.62 -21.47 -11.86
N THR A 67 9.66 -20.81 -11.34
CA THR A 67 10.93 -21.47 -10.98
C THR A 67 10.92 -21.98 -9.54
N LEU A 68 9.91 -21.63 -8.74
CA LEU A 68 9.80 -22.04 -7.35
C LEU A 68 9.07 -23.39 -7.22
N PRO A 69 9.30 -24.12 -6.11
CA PRO A 69 8.51 -25.30 -5.78
C PRO A 69 7.00 -25.04 -5.79
N LYS A 70 6.22 -26.02 -6.28
CA LYS A 70 4.75 -25.93 -6.39
C LYS A 70 4.06 -25.68 -5.06
N ASP A 71 4.62 -26.10 -3.93
CA ASP A 71 4.02 -25.84 -2.61
C ASP A 71 4.11 -24.36 -2.23
N ILE A 72 5.22 -23.67 -2.59
CA ILE A 72 5.38 -22.23 -2.40
C ILE A 72 4.40 -21.47 -3.30
N GLU A 73 4.27 -21.88 -4.56
CA GLU A 73 3.31 -21.28 -5.48
C GLU A 73 1.87 -21.35 -4.94
N LYS A 74 1.44 -22.54 -4.46
CA LYS A 74 0.10 -22.72 -3.87
C LYS A 74 -0.11 -21.86 -2.62
N LYS A 75 0.87 -21.81 -1.72
CA LYS A 75 0.82 -20.95 -0.51
C LYS A 75 0.70 -19.48 -0.89
N TYR A 76 1.48 -19.04 -1.87
CA TYR A 76 1.44 -17.68 -2.39
C TYR A 76 0.07 -17.34 -2.97
N GLN A 77 -0.48 -18.20 -3.84
CA GLN A 77 -1.80 -18.00 -4.46
C GLN A 77 -2.89 -17.82 -3.40
N LYS A 78 -2.91 -18.69 -2.37
CA LYS A 78 -3.86 -18.59 -1.27
C LYS A 78 -3.77 -17.23 -0.54
N ILE A 79 -2.56 -16.80 -0.18
CA ILE A 79 -2.34 -15.50 0.48
C ILE A 79 -2.85 -14.34 -0.40
N VAL A 80 -2.56 -14.38 -1.71
CA VAL A 80 -3.01 -13.35 -2.65
C VAL A 80 -4.54 -13.31 -2.78
N GLU A 81 -5.17 -14.48 -2.86
CA GLU A 81 -6.63 -14.60 -2.91
C GLU A 81 -7.27 -14.02 -1.65
N ASP A 82 -6.76 -14.39 -0.47
CA ASP A 82 -7.24 -13.88 0.81
C ASP A 82 -7.08 -12.36 0.91
N LYS A 83 -5.93 -11.81 0.52
CA LYS A 83 -5.69 -10.36 0.52
C LYS A 83 -6.59 -9.62 -0.46
N LYS A 84 -6.76 -10.13 -1.68
CA LYS A 84 -7.68 -9.56 -2.68
C LYS A 84 -9.13 -9.60 -2.17
N ALA A 85 -9.54 -10.72 -1.57
CA ALA A 85 -10.87 -10.85 -0.97
C ALA A 85 -11.07 -9.85 0.18
N ALA A 86 -10.10 -9.72 1.09
CA ALA A 86 -10.14 -8.75 2.17
C ALA A 86 -10.24 -7.31 1.66
N LYS A 87 -9.43 -6.93 0.66
CA LYS A 87 -9.47 -5.59 0.04
C LYS A 87 -10.82 -5.32 -0.62
N ARG A 88 -11.38 -6.28 -1.37
CA ARG A 88 -12.72 -6.17 -1.97
C ARG A 88 -13.81 -6.02 -0.92
N ARG A 89 -13.80 -6.84 0.15
CA ARG A 89 -14.76 -6.74 1.25
C ARG A 89 -14.68 -5.39 1.96
N TRP A 90 -13.47 -4.87 2.15
CA TRP A 90 -13.25 -3.57 2.75
C TRP A 90 -13.87 -2.44 1.91
N TYR A 91 -13.59 -2.40 0.60
CA TYR A 91 -14.21 -1.41 -0.30
C TYR A 91 -15.73 -1.55 -0.33
N ALA A 92 -16.26 -2.77 -0.44
CA ALA A 92 -17.70 -3.01 -0.44
C ALA A 92 -18.36 -2.52 0.86
N LYS A 93 -17.77 -2.82 2.02
CA LYS A 93 -18.28 -2.35 3.31
C LYS A 93 -18.24 -0.83 3.39
N ALA A 94 -17.11 -0.21 3.08
CA ALA A 94 -16.95 1.25 3.13
C ALA A 94 -17.94 1.98 2.21
N THR A 95 -18.14 1.45 0.99
CA THR A 95 -19.14 1.97 0.05
C THR A 95 -20.55 1.80 0.59
N ASN A 96 -20.91 0.63 1.12
CA ASN A 96 -22.24 0.40 1.69
C ASN A 96 -22.54 1.32 2.88
N ASP A 97 -21.57 1.51 3.77
CA ASP A 97 -21.70 2.38 4.93
C ASP A 97 -21.85 3.85 4.49
N ALA A 98 -21.07 4.31 3.51
CA ALA A 98 -21.19 5.65 2.95
C ALA A 98 -22.55 5.87 2.25
N THR A 99 -23.05 4.87 1.50
CA THR A 99 -24.37 4.92 0.85
C THR A 99 -25.50 5.01 1.88
N LYS A 100 -25.49 4.14 2.90
CA LYS A 100 -26.51 4.12 3.95
C LYS A 100 -26.62 5.45 4.71
N ASN A 101 -25.48 6.13 4.90
CA ASN A 101 -25.42 7.40 5.62
C ASN A 101 -25.52 8.63 4.70
N GLY A 102 -25.70 8.46 3.39
CA GLY A 102 -25.82 9.57 2.43
C GLY A 102 -24.52 10.36 2.20
N TYR A 103 -23.36 9.77 2.47
CA TYR A 103 -22.06 10.44 2.35
C TYR A 103 -21.53 10.45 0.91
N ILE A 104 -22.17 11.25 0.05
CA ILE A 104 -21.88 11.32 -1.40
C ILE A 104 -20.39 11.64 -1.70
N ALA A 105 -19.79 12.58 -0.95
CA ALA A 105 -18.38 12.92 -1.14
C ALA A 105 -17.44 11.74 -0.83
N GLN A 106 -17.77 10.93 0.18
CA GLN A 106 -16.98 9.76 0.56
C GLN A 106 -17.09 8.65 -0.48
N LEU A 107 -18.25 8.46 -1.10
CA LEU A 107 -18.42 7.53 -2.23
C LEU A 107 -17.50 7.88 -3.40
N SER A 108 -17.43 9.16 -3.78
CA SER A 108 -16.53 9.63 -4.84
C SER A 108 -15.06 9.36 -4.51
N ILE A 109 -14.66 9.64 -3.26
CA ILE A 109 -13.31 9.37 -2.75
C ILE A 109 -12.98 7.88 -2.82
N LEU A 110 -13.86 7.02 -2.32
CA LEU A 110 -13.70 5.57 -2.32
C LEU A 110 -13.55 5.02 -3.75
N ALA A 111 -14.42 5.45 -4.67
CA ALA A 111 -14.38 5.05 -6.07
C ALA A 111 -13.05 5.45 -6.73
N LYS A 112 -12.59 6.69 -6.52
CA LYS A 112 -11.33 7.17 -7.10
C LYS A 112 -10.14 6.40 -6.53
N LYS A 113 -10.13 6.14 -5.23
CA LYS A 113 -9.07 5.36 -4.57
C LYS A 113 -9.01 3.93 -5.09
N GLN A 114 -10.17 3.26 -5.19
CA GLN A 114 -10.26 1.90 -5.72
C GLN A 114 -9.76 1.83 -7.17
N ALA A 115 -10.14 2.80 -8.01
CA ALA A 115 -9.68 2.85 -9.40
C ALA A 115 -8.14 2.93 -9.46
N ILE A 116 -7.51 3.85 -8.71
CA ILE A 116 -6.04 3.98 -8.70
C ILE A 116 -5.36 2.74 -8.12
N ASP A 117 -5.90 2.17 -7.05
CA ASP A 117 -5.35 1.02 -6.35
C ASP A 117 -5.34 -0.27 -7.20
N THR A 118 -6.29 -0.40 -8.11
CA THR A 118 -6.49 -1.60 -8.92
C THR A 118 -5.99 -1.45 -10.35
N ASP A 119 -5.62 -0.24 -10.77
CA ASP A 119 -5.11 0.04 -12.11
C ASP A 119 -3.76 -0.65 -12.33
N MET A 120 -3.76 -1.71 -13.14
CA MET A 120 -2.57 -2.47 -13.52
C MET A 120 -1.76 -1.81 -14.65
N SER A 121 -2.32 -0.80 -15.32
CA SER A 121 -1.69 -0.11 -16.46
C SER A 121 -0.71 0.98 -16.05
N ILE A 122 -0.69 1.34 -14.77
CA ILE A 122 0.21 2.34 -14.20
C ILE A 122 1.27 1.71 -13.31
N SER A 123 2.33 2.46 -13.03
CA SER A 123 3.32 2.11 -12.03
C SER A 123 2.88 2.59 -10.63
N ASP A 124 3.54 2.12 -9.57
CA ASP A 124 3.26 2.60 -8.22
C ASP A 124 3.66 4.06 -8.00
N ALA A 125 4.70 4.53 -8.70
CA ALA A 125 5.06 5.95 -8.72
C ALA A 125 3.95 6.81 -9.34
N GLU A 126 3.40 6.38 -10.48
CA GLU A 126 2.30 7.08 -11.15
C GLU A 126 1.00 7.02 -10.34
N ALA A 127 0.68 5.87 -9.73
CA ALA A 127 -0.46 5.75 -8.83
C ALA A 127 -0.38 6.74 -7.65
N ARG A 128 0.79 6.89 -7.03
CA ARG A 128 1.02 7.91 -5.99
C ARG A 128 0.83 9.32 -6.52
N LYS A 129 1.38 9.63 -7.70
CA LYS A 129 1.21 10.94 -8.33
C LYS A 129 -0.27 11.26 -8.56
N ARG A 130 -1.06 10.31 -9.05
CA ARG A 130 -2.50 10.46 -9.26
C ARG A 130 -3.26 10.66 -7.94
N GLU A 131 -2.88 9.95 -6.88
CA GLU A 131 -3.44 10.18 -5.53
C GLU A 131 -3.12 11.58 -5.02
N ASP A 132 -1.86 12.02 -5.11
CA ASP A 132 -1.43 13.34 -4.65
C ASP A 132 -2.12 14.46 -5.45
N GLN A 133 -2.29 14.29 -6.76
CA GLN A 133 -3.06 15.21 -7.61
C GLN A 133 -4.53 15.25 -7.19
N TYR A 134 -5.15 14.09 -6.94
CA TYR A 134 -6.53 14.04 -6.47
C TYR A 134 -6.69 14.68 -5.08
N LYS A 135 -5.77 14.46 -4.14
CA LYS A 135 -5.80 15.12 -2.82
C LYS A 135 -5.78 16.64 -2.92
N LYS A 136 -5.10 17.22 -3.92
CA LYS A 136 -5.08 18.68 -4.12
C LYS A 136 -6.46 19.23 -4.49
N THR A 137 -7.33 18.44 -5.12
CA THR A 137 -8.71 18.85 -5.46
C THR A 137 -9.67 18.71 -4.29
N LEU A 138 -9.25 18.09 -3.18
CA LEU A 138 -10.09 17.85 -2.00
C LEU A 138 -10.00 19.00 -0.98
N THR A 139 -11.09 19.24 -0.26
CA THR A 139 -11.11 20.11 0.92
C THR A 139 -10.25 19.53 2.05
N LYS A 140 -9.90 20.35 3.05
CA LYS A 140 -9.08 19.89 4.20
C LYS A 140 -9.72 18.69 4.92
N GLN A 141 -11.04 18.70 5.07
CA GLN A 141 -11.76 17.59 5.72
C GLN A 141 -11.75 16.33 4.83
N GLN A 142 -12.07 16.47 3.55
CA GLN A 142 -12.03 15.35 2.60
C GLN A 142 -10.63 14.73 2.47
N ARG A 143 -9.55 15.50 2.61
CA ARG A 143 -8.18 14.95 2.66
C ARG A 143 -7.95 14.11 3.89
N LYS A 144 -8.39 14.57 5.07
CA LYS A 144 -8.32 13.77 6.30
C LYS A 144 -9.12 12.47 6.12
N ASP A 145 -10.31 12.56 5.57
CA ASP A 145 -11.13 11.39 5.29
C ASP A 145 -10.42 10.48 4.30
N PHE A 146 -9.83 11.00 3.22
CA PHE A 146 -9.03 10.22 2.26
C PHE A 146 -7.84 9.49 2.91
N ASP A 147 -7.10 10.17 3.79
CA ASP A 147 -5.92 9.63 4.48
C ASP A 147 -6.31 8.59 5.54
N ASN A 148 -7.46 8.79 6.20
CA ASN A 148 -8.01 7.87 7.19
C ASN A 148 -8.81 6.71 6.55
N THR A 149 -9.17 6.81 5.27
CA THR A 149 -9.96 5.82 4.54
C THR A 149 -9.03 4.94 3.72
N GLY A 150 -8.85 3.67 4.09
CA GLY A 150 -8.10 2.68 3.30
C GLY A 150 -7.19 1.79 4.12
N PRO A 151 -6.66 0.70 3.53
CA PRO A 151 -5.54 -0.02 4.13
C PRO A 151 -4.36 0.95 4.30
N LYS A 152 -3.72 0.93 5.48
CA LYS A 152 -2.52 1.72 5.74
C LYS A 152 -1.43 1.32 4.74
N LYS A 153 -0.90 2.28 3.99
CA LYS A 153 0.27 2.07 3.14
C LYS A 153 1.50 1.82 4.01
N CYS A 154 2.43 1.01 3.52
CA CYS A 154 3.65 0.72 4.27
C CYS A 154 4.47 1.99 4.52
N ALA A 155 4.89 2.14 5.78
CA ALA A 155 5.84 3.16 6.18
C ALA A 155 7.11 3.04 5.31
N ARG A 156 7.55 4.17 4.74
CA ARG A 156 8.76 4.22 3.92
C ARG A 156 9.95 3.79 4.77
N LYS A 157 10.58 2.66 4.44
CA LYS A 157 12.02 2.54 4.69
C LYS A 157 12.71 3.33 3.58
N ASP A 158 12.74 4.66 3.70
CA ASP A 158 13.58 5.47 2.82
C ASP A 158 15.05 5.12 3.13
N SER A 159 15.66 4.30 2.27
CA SER A 159 17.09 3.96 2.34
C SER A 159 17.99 5.20 2.29
N ARG A 160 17.49 6.33 1.75
CA ARG A 160 18.19 7.63 1.75
C ARG A 160 18.45 8.21 3.13
N GLN A 161 17.63 7.92 4.16
CA GLN A 161 17.91 8.41 5.53
C GLN A 161 19.13 7.74 6.17
N ARG A 162 19.53 6.54 5.71
CA ARG A 162 20.70 5.84 6.26
C ARG A 162 22.03 6.42 5.79
N PHE A 163 22.07 7.00 4.59
CA PHE A 163 23.31 7.58 4.06
C PHE A 163 23.69 8.90 4.72
N ASN A 164 22.70 9.74 5.07
CA ASN A 164 22.98 11.01 5.74
C ASN A 164 23.46 10.83 7.19
N ALA A 165 22.97 9.81 7.92
CA ALA A 165 23.40 9.55 9.30
C ALA A 165 24.86 9.02 9.37
N ILE A 166 25.28 8.21 8.40
CA ILE A 166 26.65 7.69 8.33
C ILE A 166 27.62 8.78 7.84
N ALA A 167 27.21 9.62 6.89
CA ALA A 167 28.03 10.77 6.45
C ALA A 167 28.26 11.78 7.58
N LEU A 168 27.26 12.05 8.43
CA LEU A 168 27.41 12.97 9.56
C LEU A 168 28.40 12.44 10.62
N LEU A 169 28.44 11.12 10.85
CA LEU A 169 29.38 10.51 11.79
C LEU A 169 30.84 10.55 11.30
N ILE A 170 31.06 10.47 9.99
CA ILE A 170 32.42 10.59 9.40
C ILE A 170 32.92 12.05 9.49
N PHE A 171 32.05 13.04 9.27
CA PHE A 171 32.44 14.46 9.39
C PHE A 171 32.71 14.90 10.83
N VAL A 172 31.99 14.37 11.83
CA VAL A 172 32.25 14.68 13.24
C VAL A 172 33.55 14.00 13.74
N GLY A 173 33.91 12.83 13.21
CA GLY A 173 35.15 12.14 13.56
C GLY A 173 36.43 12.85 13.06
N ILE A 174 36.37 13.54 11.92
CA ILE A 174 37.53 14.27 11.37
C ILE A 174 37.74 15.62 12.07
N ALA A 175 36.68 16.26 12.56
CA ALA A 175 36.77 17.53 13.27
C ALA A 175 37.31 17.42 14.71
N LEU A 176 37.49 16.21 15.25
CA LEU A 176 38.06 15.95 16.58
C LEU A 176 39.54 15.51 16.54
N ILE A 177 40.15 15.44 15.34
CA ILE A 177 41.53 14.99 15.13
C ILE A 177 42.44 16.15 14.62
N ILE A 178 41.89 17.35 14.42
CA ILE A 178 42.63 18.59 14.13
C ILE A 178 42.45 19.54 15.31
#